data_AF-A0AB73GAI1-F1
#
_entry.id   AF-A0AB73GAI1-F1
#
_cell.length_a   1.000
_cell.length_b   1.000
_cell.length_c   1.000
_cell.angle_alpha   90.00
_cell.angle_beta   90.00
_cell.angle_gamma   90.00
#
_symmetry.space_group_name_H-M   'P 1'
#
loop_
_entity.id
_entity.type
_entity.pdbx_description
1 polymer ?
#
loop_
_entity_poly.entity_id
_entity_poly.type
_entity_poly.pdbx_seq_one_letter_code
_entity_poly.pdbx_strand_id
1 'polypeptide(L)'
;MAATGTIALNANSLTVTGSGTKFTTEAQVGGALVTYIGNVPYTFVIGAINSDTSITLTANYQGSNVSGQSFSLIDRGAYTAITA
;
A
#
# COMPACT_ATOMS: atom_id res chain seq x y z
N MET A 1 10.84 3.75 -4.91
CA MET A 1 10.24 3.60 -6.25
C MET A 1 8.74 3.76 -6.13
N ALA A 2 8.08 4.43 -7.09
CA ALA A 2 6.61 4.44 -7.13
C ALA A 2 6.15 3.03 -7.51
N ALA A 3 5.34 2.40 -6.66
CA ALA A 3 4.78 1.09 -6.97
C ALA A 3 3.86 1.23 -8.18
N THR A 4 3.88 0.25 -9.08
CA THR A 4 3.03 0.27 -10.27
C THR A 4 1.62 -0.21 -9.91
N GLY A 5 0.61 0.58 -10.27
CA GLY A 5 -0.80 0.26 -10.02
C GLY A 5 -1.50 1.25 -9.10
N THR A 6 -2.69 0.89 -8.66
CA THR A 6 -3.52 1.72 -7.77
C THR A 6 -4.07 0.90 -6.63
N ILE A 7 -4.45 1.56 -5.54
CA ILE A 7 -5.09 0.91 -4.41
C ILE A 7 -6.48 1.48 -4.12
N ALA A 8 -7.30 0.62 -3.55
CA ALA A 8 -8.59 0.94 -2.99
C ALA A 8 -8.58 0.64 -1.49
N LEU A 9 -9.01 1.62 -0.71
CA LEU A 9 -9.16 1.52 0.73
C LEU A 9 -10.63 1.76 1.09
N ASN A 10 -11.14 0.90 1.96
CA ASN A 10 -12.52 0.94 2.40
C ASN A 10 -12.57 1.47 3.84
N ALA A 11 -13.55 2.34 4.12
CA ALA A 11 -13.71 2.97 5.43
C ALA A 11 -13.87 1.91 6.54
N ASN A 12 -13.14 2.09 7.63
CA ASN A 12 -13.05 1.19 8.78
C ASN A 12 -12.54 -0.23 8.46
N SER A 13 -11.89 -0.42 7.30
CA SER A 13 -11.35 -1.72 6.89
C SER A 13 -9.83 -1.80 7.08
N LEU A 14 -9.34 -3.02 7.33
CA LEU A 14 -7.91 -3.34 7.29
C LEU A 14 -7.47 -3.80 5.90
N THR A 15 -8.42 -4.15 5.03
CA THR A 15 -8.13 -4.72 3.72
C THR A 15 -7.87 -3.61 2.71
N VAL A 16 -6.74 -3.69 2.02
CA VAL A 16 -6.41 -2.85 0.87
C VAL A 16 -6.42 -3.72 -0.37
N THR A 17 -7.09 -3.23 -1.40
CA THR A 17 -7.21 -3.93 -2.69
C THR A 17 -6.40 -3.18 -3.72
N GLY A 18 -5.44 -3.83 -4.34
CA GLY A 18 -4.64 -3.29 -5.43
C GLY A 18 -5.24 -3.62 -6.79
N SER A 19 -4.98 -2.78 -7.78
CA SER A 19 -5.29 -3.03 -9.18
C SER A 19 -4.04 -2.76 -10.02
N GLY A 20 -3.57 -3.78 -10.74
CA GLY A 20 -2.31 -3.75 -11.49
C GLY A 20 -1.04 -3.78 -10.61
N THR A 21 -1.19 -4.10 -9.32
CA THR A 21 -0.10 -4.17 -8.34
C THR A 21 0.49 -5.58 -8.27
N LYS A 22 1.72 -5.70 -7.79
CA LYS A 22 2.35 -6.98 -7.43
C LYS A 22 2.85 -6.95 -5.99
N PHE A 23 1.92 -6.87 -5.03
CA PHE A 23 2.25 -6.78 -3.61
C PHE A 23 3.14 -7.91 -3.09
N THR A 24 3.08 -9.12 -3.63
CA THR A 24 3.96 -10.22 -3.20
C THR A 24 5.43 -9.99 -3.52
N THR A 25 5.74 -9.17 -4.54
CA THR A 25 7.12 -8.86 -4.96
C THR A 25 7.53 -7.43 -4.63
N GLU A 26 6.56 -6.51 -4.60
CA GLU A 26 6.79 -5.08 -4.36
C GLU A 26 6.51 -4.67 -2.91
N ALA A 27 5.79 -5.48 -2.13
CA ALA A 27 5.51 -5.22 -0.73
C ALA A 27 6.09 -6.32 0.15
N GLN A 28 6.43 -5.92 1.37
CA GLN A 28 6.83 -6.84 2.42
C GLN A 28 5.96 -6.63 3.65
N VAL A 29 5.60 -7.73 4.32
CA VAL A 29 4.95 -7.68 5.64
C VAL A 29 5.85 -6.92 6.62
N GLY A 30 5.27 -5.98 7.35
CA GLY A 30 5.99 -5.03 8.20
C GLY A 30 6.61 -3.85 7.45
N GLY A 31 6.44 -3.77 6.12
CA GLY A 31 6.73 -2.58 5.31
C GLY A 31 5.68 -1.49 5.49
N ALA A 32 6.00 -0.27 5.03
CA ALA A 32 5.10 0.87 5.11
C ALA A 32 4.48 1.17 3.73
N LEU A 33 3.15 1.29 3.70
CA LEU A 33 2.39 1.77 2.56
C LEU A 33 2.03 3.23 2.80
N VAL A 34 2.48 4.10 1.89
CA VAL A 34 2.15 5.53 1.88
C VAL A 34 1.21 5.82 0.72
N THR A 35 0.09 6.45 0.97
CA THR A 35 -0.85 6.89 -0.06
C THR A 35 -1.34 8.30 0.22
N TYR A 36 -1.76 9.02 -0.81
CA TYR A 36 -2.26 10.38 -0.68
C TYR A 36 -3.74 10.40 -1.05
N ILE A 37 -4.58 10.91 -0.14
CA ILE A 37 -6.02 11.00 -0.36
C ILE A 37 -6.45 12.44 -0.14
N GLY A 38 -6.92 13.10 -1.21
CA GLY A 38 -7.40 14.47 -1.13
C GLY A 38 -6.37 15.43 -0.49
N ASN A 39 -5.09 15.27 -0.81
CA ASN A 39 -3.95 16.05 -0.27
C ASN A 39 -3.47 15.67 1.15
N VAL A 40 -4.03 14.64 1.78
CA VAL A 40 -3.57 14.13 3.08
C VAL A 40 -2.70 12.88 2.86
N PRO A 41 -1.45 12.84 3.35
CA PRO A 41 -0.65 11.63 3.35
C PRO A 41 -1.17 10.67 4.43
N TYR A 42 -1.52 9.46 4.01
CA TYR A 42 -1.84 8.35 4.89
C TYR A 42 -0.71 7.32 4.84
N THR A 43 -0.22 6.91 6.00
CA THR A 43 0.81 5.89 6.12
C THR A 43 0.30 4.75 6.97
N PHE A 44 0.32 3.55 6.38
CA PHE A 44 -0.12 2.32 7.03
C PHE A 44 1.00 1.29 7.01
N VAL A 45 1.01 0.41 7.99
CA VAL A 45 1.95 -0.72 8.02
C VAL A 45 1.22 -1.96 7.52
N ILE A 46 1.91 -2.74 6.68
CA ILE A 46 1.37 -3.97 6.09
C ILE A 46 1.46 -5.08 7.13
N GLY A 47 0.32 -5.59 7.58
CA GLY A 47 0.24 -6.68 8.54
C GLY A 47 0.29 -8.06 7.91
N ALA A 48 -0.27 -8.20 6.71
CA ALA A 48 -0.22 -9.43 5.93
C ALA A 48 -0.35 -9.14 4.43
N ILE A 49 0.24 -9.99 3.59
CA ILE A 49 0.04 -9.96 2.14
C ILE A 49 -0.80 -11.18 1.78
N ASN A 50 -2.03 -10.96 1.34
CA ASN A 50 -2.95 -12.04 0.96
C ASN A 50 -2.70 -12.49 -0.48
N SER A 51 -2.42 -11.54 -1.38
CA SER A 51 -2.15 -11.79 -2.80
C SER A 51 -1.46 -10.59 -3.46
N ASP A 52 -1.08 -10.73 -4.74
CA ASP A 52 -0.50 -9.66 -5.58
C ASP A 52 -1.34 -8.37 -5.59
N THR A 53 -2.64 -8.49 -5.35
CA THR A 53 -3.63 -7.41 -5.38
C THR A 53 -4.42 -7.28 -4.08
N SER A 54 -4.01 -7.95 -2.99
CA SER A 54 -4.68 -7.81 -1.71
C SER A 54 -3.69 -7.89 -0.55
N ILE A 55 -3.76 -6.91 0.33
CA ILE A 55 -3.00 -6.87 1.57
C ILE A 55 -3.91 -6.50 2.73
N THR A 56 -3.46 -6.85 3.93
CA THR A 56 -4.10 -6.48 5.18
C THR A 56 -3.17 -5.55 5.94
N LEU A 57 -3.69 -4.42 6.40
CA LEU A 57 -2.99 -3.44 7.21
C LEU A 57 -3.00 -3.85 8.69
N THR A 58 -2.07 -3.32 9.47
CA THR A 58 -2.10 -3.46 10.94
C THR A 58 -3.03 -2.47 11.63
N ALA A 59 -3.47 -1.42 10.92
CA ALA A 59 -4.32 -0.36 11.44
C ALA A 59 -5.49 -0.09 10.50
N ASN A 60 -6.68 0.11 11.06
CA ASN A 60 -7.89 0.37 10.30
C ASN A 60 -7.79 1.69 9.54
N TYR A 61 -8.22 1.67 8.29
CA TYR A 61 -8.35 2.89 7.50
C TYR A 61 -9.57 3.68 7.97
N GLN A 62 -9.34 4.72 8.78
CA GLN A 62 -10.41 5.58 9.34
C GLN A 62 -10.90 6.68 8.37
N GLY A 63 -10.47 6.64 7.10
CA GLY A 63 -10.91 7.60 6.08
C GLY A 63 -12.16 7.16 5.32
N SER A 64 -12.56 7.94 4.31
CA SER A 64 -13.66 7.60 3.39
C SER A 64 -13.24 6.59 2.33
N ASN A 65 -14.17 5.78 1.82
CA ASN A 65 -13.90 4.82 0.75
C ASN A 65 -13.27 5.52 -0.45
N VAL A 66 -12.12 5.02 -0.89
CA VAL A 66 -11.39 5.52 -2.06
C VAL A 66 -10.93 4.37 -2.92
N SER A 67 -10.82 4.62 -4.22
CA SER A 67 -10.34 3.67 -5.20
C SER A 67 -9.53 4.41 -6.26
N GLY A 68 -8.53 3.74 -6.84
CA GLY A 68 -7.66 4.34 -7.84
C GLY A 68 -6.57 5.24 -7.25
N GLN A 69 -6.29 5.13 -5.94
CA GLN A 69 -5.28 5.97 -5.30
C GLN A 69 -3.87 5.51 -5.65
N SER A 70 -3.00 6.46 -5.95
CA SER A 70 -1.56 6.20 -6.06
C SER A 70 -0.99 5.90 -4.68
N PHE A 71 0.01 5.02 -4.66
CA PHE A 71 0.64 4.61 -3.42
C PHE A 71 2.13 4.34 -3.64
N SER A 72 2.86 4.32 -2.54
CA SER A 72 4.26 3.97 -2.49
C SER A 72 4.46 2.94 -1.39
N LEU A 73 5.29 1.94 -1.70
CA LEU A 73 5.67 0.91 -0.76
C LEU A 73 7.10 1.19 -0.33
N ILE A 74 7.31 1.16 0.98
CA ILE A 74 8.62 1.27 1.59
C ILE A 74 8.93 -0.10 2.20
N ASP A 75 9.69 -0.89 1.45
CA ASP A 75 10.30 -2.10 1.99
C ASP A 75 11.41 -1.74 2.96
N ARG A 76 11.42 -2.42 4.11
CA ARG A 76 12.51 -2.28 5.07
C ARG A 76 13.88 -2.73 4.52
N GLY A 77 13.91 -3.44 3.38
CA GLY A 77 15.12 -3.90 2.70
C GLY A 77 15.52 -3.11 1.45
N ALA A 78 14.65 -2.28 0.87
CA ALA A 78 14.88 -1.66 -0.45
C ALA A 78 15.59 -0.30 -0.38
N TYR A 79 16.67 -0.20 0.40
CA TYR A 79 17.63 0.92 0.29
C TYR A 79 18.67 0.71 -0.84
N THR A 80 18.40 -0.12 -1.85
CA THR A 80 19.34 -0.33 -2.98
C THR A 80 18.62 -0.55 -4.30
N ALA A 81 17.91 0.47 -4.77
CA ALA A 81 17.56 0.59 -6.17
C ALA A 81 17.47 2.07 -6.59
N ILE A 82 18.52 2.84 -6.27
CA ILE A 82 18.98 3.89 -7.18
C ILE A 82 20.00 3.20 -8.08
N THR A 83 19.54 2.68 -9.22
CA THR A 83 20.44 2.23 -10.29
C THR A 83 20.10 2.98 -11.57
N ALA A 84 21.14 3.64 -12.08
CA ALA A 84 21.29 4.36 -13.35
C ALA A 84 20.54 5.69 -13.50
#